data_AF-A0A9P7UWQ3-F1
#
_entry.id   AF-A0A9P7UWQ3-F1
#
_cell.length_a   1.000
_cell.length_b   1.000
_cell.length_c   1.000
_cell.angle_alpha   90.00
_cell.angle_beta   90.00
_cell.angle_gamma   90.00
#
_symmetry.space_group_name_H-M   'P 1'
#
loop_
_entity.id
_entity.type
_entity.pdbx_description
1 polymer ?
#
loop_
_entity_poly.entity_id
_entity_poly.type
_entity_poly.pdbx_seq_one_letter_code
_entity_poly.pdbx_strand_id
1 'polypeptide(L)'
;MAHLRAIRLTLYGFMLAFGIIQTALAAALAIYSGVYQWDYKNIKPLFAFSTATSIFALLAWIWISVLTSYNNKTGTAHVLTTAFPHFLSVTLMSTIWLAFGIMILTGTKTVCDLAREEPNGDFPGLCILTVTTGTVTMVLWLLATGAAFAVHWTIRKSGDRWCKIFSQDGDLRPDERVYGPMPRKTALRTTLYSLILFFAICEDVIGPMFGAAFFFAPRTTFAIFKFVAALISLLTWIWVAVLLSYNRRPSSNRGITKAAAHFYSLLVLCILWLAVGIMFSTEAHYQCTVIPEMVSRYEDVNVHLDTPTIYCSATIPSLVLSLLLFALTGGAAFFVYHTTRQAGASLIDSNVAQFDGELPEAGEQRGMVAATTGATGGSQVSVVV
;
A
#
# COMPACT_ATOMS: atom_id res chain seq x y z
N MET A 1 -12.50 -24.11 -13.62
CA MET A 1 -12.70 -22.80 -12.93
C MET A 1 -11.40 -22.05 -12.65
N ALA A 2 -10.25 -22.73 -12.58
CA ALA A 2 -8.92 -22.14 -12.45
C ALA A 2 -8.62 -20.94 -13.40
N HIS A 3 -8.98 -21.03 -14.70
CA HIS A 3 -8.75 -19.93 -15.65
C HIS A 3 -9.51 -18.63 -15.28
N LEU A 4 -10.76 -18.72 -14.81
CA LEU A 4 -11.54 -17.55 -14.39
C LEU A 4 -10.95 -16.89 -13.15
N ARG A 5 -10.39 -17.69 -12.24
CA ARG A 5 -9.66 -17.21 -11.07
C ARG A 5 -8.42 -16.44 -11.47
N ALA A 6 -7.60 -16.99 -12.36
CA ALA A 6 -6.39 -16.33 -12.84
C ALA A 6 -6.74 -14.98 -13.48
N ILE A 7 -7.72 -14.96 -14.40
CA ILE A 7 -8.18 -13.72 -15.06
C ILE A 7 -8.61 -12.67 -14.04
N ARG A 8 -9.43 -13.03 -13.04
CA ARG A 8 -9.88 -12.08 -12.02
C ARG A 8 -8.75 -11.53 -11.16
N LEU A 9 -7.81 -12.38 -10.74
CA LEU A 9 -6.65 -11.95 -9.97
C LEU A 9 -5.75 -11.01 -10.79
N THR A 10 -5.55 -11.33 -12.06
CA THR A 10 -4.83 -10.46 -13.00
C THR A 10 -5.52 -9.10 -13.16
N LEU A 11 -6.84 -9.08 -13.33
CA LEU A 11 -7.62 -7.84 -13.43
C LEU A 11 -7.54 -7.00 -12.15
N TYR A 12 -7.67 -7.61 -10.96
CA TYR A 12 -7.48 -6.90 -9.69
C TYR A 12 -6.06 -6.37 -9.53
N GLY A 13 -5.05 -7.13 -9.97
CA GLY A 13 -3.66 -6.67 -9.99
C GLY A 13 -3.47 -5.43 -10.86
N PHE A 14 -4.02 -5.44 -12.08
CA PHE A 14 -3.98 -4.26 -12.96
C PHE A 14 -4.76 -3.08 -12.38
N MET A 15 -5.97 -3.29 -11.85
CA MET A 15 -6.75 -2.23 -11.20
C MET A 15 -6.00 -1.61 -10.02
N LEU A 16 -5.27 -2.41 -9.24
CA LEU A 16 -4.45 -1.94 -8.13
C LEU A 16 -3.29 -1.09 -8.65
N ALA A 17 -2.53 -1.58 -9.64
CA ALA A 17 -1.40 -0.86 -10.21
C ALA A 17 -1.83 0.48 -10.86
N PHE A 18 -2.83 0.45 -11.74
CA PHE A 18 -3.36 1.66 -12.38
C PHE A 18 -4.04 2.58 -11.38
N GLY A 19 -4.67 2.05 -10.32
CA GLY A 19 -5.28 2.87 -9.27
C GLY A 19 -4.24 3.71 -8.51
N ILE A 20 -3.09 3.12 -8.18
CA ILE A 20 -1.97 3.84 -7.55
C ILE A 20 -1.43 4.93 -8.49
N ILE A 21 -1.18 4.58 -9.76
CA ILE A 21 -0.72 5.54 -10.78
C ILE A 21 -1.73 6.68 -10.92
N GLN A 22 -3.02 6.37 -10.95
CA GLN A 22 -4.08 7.36 -11.09
C GLN A 22 -4.20 8.29 -9.88
N THR A 23 -3.97 7.79 -8.65
CA THR A 23 -3.88 8.65 -7.46
C THR A 23 -2.82 9.73 -7.65
N ALA A 24 -1.62 9.34 -8.08
CA ALA A 24 -0.51 10.28 -8.31
C ALA A 24 -0.81 11.27 -9.44
N LEU A 25 -1.28 10.78 -10.60
CA LEU A 25 -1.60 11.63 -11.76
C LEU A 25 -2.73 12.63 -11.45
N ALA A 26 -3.82 12.17 -10.83
CA ALA A 26 -4.96 13.02 -10.50
C ALA A 26 -4.62 14.02 -9.38
N ALA A 27 -3.79 13.64 -8.40
CA ALA A 27 -3.28 14.55 -7.38
C ALA A 27 -2.43 15.66 -8.02
N ALA A 28 -1.49 15.28 -8.89
CA ALA A 28 -0.70 16.24 -9.65
C ALA A 28 -1.62 17.20 -10.43
N LEU A 29 -2.57 16.68 -11.19
CA LEU A 29 -3.51 17.48 -11.98
C LEU A 29 -4.32 18.44 -11.12
N ALA A 30 -4.81 17.99 -9.96
CA ALA A 30 -5.49 18.85 -9.00
C ALA A 30 -4.62 20.01 -8.56
N ILE A 31 -3.35 19.79 -8.31
CA ILE A 31 -2.54 20.89 -7.81
C ILE A 31 -2.23 21.89 -8.91
N TYR A 32 -1.87 21.43 -10.10
CA TYR A 32 -1.67 22.33 -11.25
C TYR A 32 -2.92 23.17 -11.51
N SER A 33 -4.07 22.51 -11.68
CA SER A 33 -5.33 23.22 -11.91
C SER A 33 -5.71 24.13 -10.75
N GLY A 34 -5.36 23.77 -9.51
CA GLY A 34 -5.59 24.56 -8.30
C GLY A 34 -4.76 25.85 -8.24
N VAL A 35 -3.57 25.86 -8.83
CA VAL A 35 -2.73 27.08 -8.96
C VAL A 35 -3.40 28.06 -9.94
N TYR A 36 -3.82 27.60 -11.12
CA TYR A 36 -4.37 28.48 -12.17
C TYR A 36 -5.87 28.79 -12.02
N GLN A 37 -6.58 28.17 -11.08
CA GLN A 37 -8.03 28.34 -10.95
C GLN A 37 -8.47 29.77 -10.60
N TRP A 38 -7.55 30.57 -10.05
CA TRP A 38 -7.78 31.95 -9.67
C TRP A 38 -7.83 32.86 -10.91
N ASP A 39 -6.96 32.59 -11.88
CA ASP A 39 -6.84 33.37 -13.11
C ASP A 39 -7.85 32.89 -14.17
N TYR A 40 -8.16 31.60 -14.20
CA TYR A 40 -8.99 30.99 -15.25
C TYR A 40 -10.22 30.30 -14.68
N LYS A 41 -11.38 30.98 -14.75
CA LYS A 41 -12.68 30.44 -14.28
C LYS A 41 -13.03 29.08 -14.87
N ASN A 42 -12.61 28.81 -16.12
CA ASN A 42 -12.88 27.55 -16.81
C ASN A 42 -12.05 26.37 -16.30
N ILE A 43 -11.01 26.60 -15.48
CA ILE A 43 -10.15 25.57 -14.88
C ILE A 43 -10.71 25.07 -13.53
N LYS A 44 -11.60 25.83 -12.87
CA LYS A 44 -12.20 25.45 -11.58
C LYS A 44 -12.85 24.06 -11.56
N PRO A 45 -13.65 23.65 -12.57
CA PRO A 45 -14.22 22.30 -12.59
C PRO A 45 -13.13 21.22 -12.67
N LEU A 46 -12.06 21.47 -13.42
CA LEU A 46 -10.95 20.53 -13.56
C LEU A 46 -10.30 20.25 -12.20
N PHE A 47 -10.05 21.30 -11.40
CA PHE A 47 -9.54 21.18 -10.04
C PHE A 47 -10.41 20.28 -9.16
N ALA A 48 -11.72 20.53 -9.16
CA ALA A 48 -12.66 19.73 -8.37
C ALA A 48 -12.67 18.26 -8.84
N PHE A 49 -12.72 18.03 -10.15
CA PHE A 49 -12.77 16.68 -10.71
C PHE A 49 -11.49 15.89 -10.49
N SER A 50 -10.31 16.48 -10.69
CA SER A 50 -9.05 15.79 -10.46
C SER A 50 -8.82 15.51 -8.97
N THR A 51 -9.23 16.41 -8.07
CA THR A 51 -9.19 16.18 -6.62
C THR A 51 -10.08 14.99 -6.24
N ALA A 52 -11.33 14.99 -6.69
CA ALA A 52 -12.27 13.89 -6.44
C ALA A 52 -11.77 12.57 -7.04
N THR A 53 -11.16 12.63 -8.24
CA THR A 53 -10.57 11.46 -8.91
C THR A 53 -9.40 10.90 -8.13
N SER A 54 -8.52 11.75 -7.57
CA SER A 54 -7.39 11.32 -6.73
C SER A 54 -7.85 10.61 -5.46
N ILE A 55 -8.81 11.20 -4.75
CA ILE A 55 -9.39 10.60 -3.53
C ILE A 55 -10.06 9.27 -3.87
N PHE A 56 -10.86 9.24 -4.95
CA PHE A 56 -11.52 8.01 -5.36
C PHE A 56 -10.52 6.93 -5.79
N ALA A 57 -9.46 7.30 -6.51
CA ALA A 57 -8.38 6.39 -6.89
C ALA A 57 -7.74 5.74 -5.67
N LEU A 58 -7.46 6.53 -4.64
CA LEU A 58 -6.91 6.07 -3.37
C LEU A 58 -7.83 5.03 -2.71
N LEU A 59 -9.10 5.39 -2.53
CA LEU A 59 -10.10 4.50 -1.94
C LEU A 59 -10.30 3.23 -2.77
N ALA A 60 -10.29 3.36 -4.10
CA ALA A 60 -10.44 2.28 -5.05
C ALA A 60 -9.34 1.22 -4.91
N TRP A 61 -8.06 1.60 -4.97
CA TRP A 61 -6.99 0.60 -4.91
C TRP A 61 -6.84 0.00 -3.50
N ILE A 62 -7.13 0.76 -2.43
CA ILE A 62 -7.25 0.22 -1.06
C ILE A 62 -8.35 -0.84 -1.02
N TRP A 63 -9.53 -0.56 -1.57
CA TRP A 63 -10.64 -1.51 -1.60
C TRP A 63 -10.31 -2.77 -2.39
N ILE A 64 -9.68 -2.64 -3.56
CA ILE A 64 -9.21 -3.80 -4.35
C ILE A 64 -8.17 -4.62 -3.59
N SER A 65 -7.30 -3.97 -2.80
CA SER A 65 -6.34 -4.65 -1.92
C SER A 65 -7.07 -5.49 -0.85
N VAL A 66 -8.11 -4.93 -0.23
CA VAL A 66 -8.95 -5.64 0.75
C VAL A 66 -9.63 -6.85 0.09
N LEU A 67 -10.29 -6.65 -1.04
CA LEU A 67 -10.95 -7.72 -1.79
C LEU A 67 -9.96 -8.84 -2.18
N THR A 68 -8.76 -8.48 -2.60
CA THR A 68 -7.71 -9.45 -2.97
C THR A 68 -7.16 -10.20 -1.75
N SER A 69 -7.07 -9.55 -0.60
CA SER A 69 -6.65 -10.18 0.66
C SER A 69 -7.68 -11.20 1.18
N TYR A 70 -8.97 -10.84 1.17
CA TYR A 70 -10.05 -11.74 1.61
C TYR A 70 -10.27 -12.91 0.65
N ASN A 71 -10.02 -12.69 -0.64
CA ASN A 71 -10.02 -13.74 -1.66
C ASN A 71 -9.07 -14.91 -1.29
N ASN A 72 -7.91 -14.63 -0.69
CA ASN A 72 -6.97 -15.69 -0.27
C ASN A 72 -7.40 -16.46 1.00
N LYS A 73 -8.54 -16.13 1.62
CA LYS A 73 -9.05 -16.74 2.88
C LYS A 73 -10.32 -17.56 2.66
N THR A 74 -10.20 -18.63 1.90
CA THR A 74 -11.26 -19.60 1.54
C THR A 74 -12.02 -20.21 2.73
N GLY A 75 -11.38 -20.34 3.89
CA GLY A 75 -11.98 -20.91 5.11
C GLY A 75 -12.90 -19.95 5.87
N THR A 76 -12.86 -18.65 5.60
CA THR A 76 -13.63 -17.67 6.41
C THR A 76 -15.08 -17.59 5.97
N ALA A 77 -16.02 -17.52 6.92
CA ALA A 77 -17.45 -17.28 6.65
C ALA A 77 -17.77 -15.79 6.41
N HIS A 78 -16.74 -14.96 6.17
CA HIS A 78 -16.90 -13.52 6.05
C HIS A 78 -17.62 -13.16 4.74
N VAL A 79 -18.57 -12.22 4.81
CA VAL A 79 -19.38 -11.79 3.65
C VAL A 79 -18.51 -11.34 2.48
N LEU A 80 -17.37 -10.70 2.74
CA LEU A 80 -16.41 -10.28 1.71
C LEU A 80 -15.78 -11.43 0.90
N THR A 81 -15.93 -12.69 1.29
CA THR A 81 -15.46 -13.84 0.48
C THR A 81 -16.50 -14.32 -0.55
N THR A 82 -17.72 -13.79 -0.47
CA THR A 82 -18.82 -14.16 -1.37
C THR A 82 -18.76 -13.36 -2.67
N ALA A 83 -19.34 -13.89 -3.74
CA ALA A 83 -19.28 -13.28 -5.08
C ALA A 83 -19.98 -11.93 -5.18
N PHE A 84 -21.06 -11.75 -4.43
CA PHE A 84 -21.93 -10.59 -4.55
C PHE A 84 -21.25 -9.24 -4.17
N PRO A 85 -20.54 -9.09 -3.03
CA PRO A 85 -19.82 -7.86 -2.70
C PRO A 85 -18.76 -7.47 -3.72
N HIS A 86 -18.05 -8.45 -4.28
CA HIS A 86 -17.08 -8.19 -5.36
C HIS A 86 -17.78 -7.67 -6.60
N PHE A 87 -18.88 -8.30 -7.03
CA PHE A 87 -19.63 -7.86 -8.20
C PHE A 87 -20.19 -6.44 -8.02
N LEU A 88 -20.86 -6.19 -6.90
CA LEU A 88 -21.49 -4.90 -6.62
C LEU A 88 -20.45 -3.77 -6.55
N SER A 89 -19.39 -3.96 -5.77
CA SER A 89 -18.37 -2.92 -5.60
C SER A 89 -17.61 -2.62 -6.88
N VAL A 90 -17.23 -3.64 -7.65
CA VAL A 90 -16.50 -3.44 -8.91
C VAL A 90 -17.40 -2.82 -9.99
N THR A 91 -18.70 -3.14 -10.00
CA THR A 91 -19.67 -2.49 -10.90
C THR A 91 -19.84 -1.01 -10.56
N LEU A 92 -19.99 -0.68 -9.27
CA LEU A 92 -20.06 0.70 -8.81
C LEU A 92 -18.77 1.46 -9.14
N MET A 93 -17.60 0.85 -8.92
CA MET A 93 -16.32 1.45 -9.31
C MET A 93 -16.24 1.72 -10.81
N SER A 94 -16.69 0.78 -11.66
CA SER A 94 -16.75 0.99 -13.11
C SER A 94 -17.57 2.24 -13.46
N THR A 95 -18.78 2.39 -12.90
CA THR A 95 -19.63 3.56 -13.19
C THR A 95 -18.99 4.88 -12.77
N ILE A 96 -18.32 4.91 -11.62
CA ILE A 96 -17.65 6.11 -11.11
C ILE A 96 -16.42 6.44 -11.97
N TRP A 97 -15.63 5.45 -12.37
CA TRP A 97 -14.48 5.66 -13.25
C TRP A 97 -14.90 6.21 -14.61
N LEU A 98 -15.98 5.69 -15.21
CA LEU A 98 -16.51 6.24 -16.45
C LEU A 98 -16.88 7.73 -16.30
N ALA A 99 -17.58 8.08 -15.22
CA ALA A 99 -17.97 9.46 -14.94
C ALA A 99 -16.75 10.38 -14.81
N PHE A 100 -15.74 10.01 -14.00
CA PHE A 100 -14.50 10.79 -13.87
C PHE A 100 -13.75 10.93 -15.20
N GLY A 101 -13.69 9.87 -15.99
CA GLY A 101 -13.04 9.90 -17.29
C GLY A 101 -13.69 10.91 -18.22
N ILE A 102 -15.03 10.88 -18.32
CA ILE A 102 -15.78 11.83 -19.14
C ILE A 102 -15.58 13.27 -18.64
N MET A 103 -15.67 13.50 -17.33
CA MET A 103 -15.53 14.84 -16.74
C MET A 103 -14.13 15.44 -16.99
N ILE A 104 -13.07 14.67 -16.79
CA ILE A 104 -11.68 15.12 -17.04
C ILE A 104 -11.43 15.32 -18.54
N LEU A 105 -11.82 14.38 -19.39
CA LEU A 105 -11.60 14.48 -20.83
C LEU A 105 -12.39 15.64 -21.47
N THR A 106 -13.56 15.98 -20.93
CA THR A 106 -14.32 17.16 -21.38
C THR A 106 -13.54 18.46 -21.15
N GLY A 107 -12.76 18.55 -20.06
CA GLY A 107 -11.89 19.70 -19.78
C GLY A 107 -10.64 19.80 -20.67
N THR A 108 -10.30 18.72 -21.39
CA THR A 108 -9.07 18.66 -22.20
C THR A 108 -9.03 19.74 -23.27
N LYS A 109 -10.14 19.98 -23.99
CA LYS A 109 -10.18 20.98 -25.06
C LYS A 109 -9.76 22.36 -24.54
N THR A 110 -10.38 22.80 -23.45
CA THR A 110 -10.12 24.11 -22.85
C THR A 110 -8.64 24.26 -22.46
N VAL A 111 -8.07 23.27 -21.77
CA VAL A 111 -6.68 23.32 -21.32
C VAL A 111 -5.70 23.29 -22.48
N CYS A 112 -5.98 22.48 -23.50
CA CYS A 112 -5.08 22.34 -24.65
C CYS A 112 -5.18 23.52 -25.61
N ASP A 113 -6.31 24.21 -25.68
CA ASP A 113 -6.43 25.47 -26.41
C ASP A 113 -5.60 26.57 -25.71
N LEU A 114 -5.64 26.67 -24.38
CA LEU A 114 -4.74 27.55 -23.61
C LEU A 114 -3.25 27.20 -23.82
N ALA A 115 -2.91 25.91 -23.91
CA ALA A 115 -1.54 25.47 -24.20
C ALA A 115 -1.05 25.88 -25.59
N ARG A 116 -1.96 26.07 -26.56
CA ARG A 116 -1.62 26.59 -27.89
C ARG A 116 -1.42 28.10 -27.88
N GLU A 117 -2.20 28.81 -27.08
CA GLU A 117 -2.10 30.26 -26.92
C GLU A 117 -0.81 30.65 -26.18
N GLU A 118 -0.38 29.85 -25.20
CA GLU A 118 0.83 30.07 -24.41
C GLU A 118 1.81 28.88 -24.49
N PRO A 119 2.48 28.66 -25.64
CA PRO A 119 3.30 27.46 -25.88
C PRO A 119 4.57 27.39 -25.01
N ASN A 120 5.02 28.52 -24.47
CA ASN A 120 6.20 28.60 -23.59
C ASN A 120 5.84 28.62 -22.09
N GLY A 121 4.54 28.54 -21.75
CA GLY A 121 4.06 28.49 -20.37
C GLY A 121 3.94 27.07 -19.82
N ASP A 122 3.25 26.94 -18.69
CA ASP A 122 3.01 25.65 -18.02
C ASP A 122 1.80 24.88 -18.58
N PHE A 123 0.98 25.53 -19.41
CA PHE A 123 -0.23 24.96 -20.00
C PHE A 123 -0.02 23.70 -20.87
N PRO A 124 1.07 23.55 -21.65
CA PRO A 124 1.37 22.29 -22.34
C PRO A 124 1.49 21.10 -21.38
N GLY A 125 2.13 21.29 -20.23
CA GLY A 125 2.24 20.28 -19.18
C GLY A 125 0.87 19.93 -18.59
N LEU A 126 0.05 20.94 -18.29
CA LEU A 126 -1.32 20.75 -17.80
C LEU A 126 -2.20 20.02 -18.82
N CYS A 127 -2.08 20.32 -20.12
CA CYS A 127 -2.80 19.64 -21.21
C CYS A 127 -2.43 18.15 -21.26
N ILE A 128 -1.13 17.82 -21.31
CA ILE A 128 -0.64 16.43 -21.32
C ILE A 128 -1.12 15.68 -20.08
N LEU A 129 -1.02 16.29 -18.91
CA LEU A 129 -1.43 15.69 -17.64
C LEU A 129 -2.95 15.44 -17.59
N THR A 130 -3.75 16.37 -18.11
CA THR A 130 -5.21 16.22 -18.23
C THR A 130 -5.58 15.03 -19.12
N VAL A 131 -4.98 14.96 -20.32
CA VAL A 131 -5.20 13.85 -21.28
C VAL A 131 -4.79 12.52 -20.66
N THR A 132 -3.62 12.47 -20.02
CA THR A 132 -3.08 11.25 -19.41
C THR A 132 -3.98 10.78 -18.27
N THR A 133 -4.36 11.68 -17.37
CA THR A 133 -5.25 11.38 -16.23
C THR A 133 -6.62 10.90 -16.71
N GLY A 134 -7.19 11.53 -17.73
CA GLY A 134 -8.45 11.09 -18.34
C GLY A 134 -8.34 9.72 -19.01
N THR A 135 -7.23 9.46 -19.72
CA THR A 135 -6.98 8.19 -20.40
C THR A 135 -6.80 7.04 -19.42
N VAL A 136 -5.99 7.22 -18.38
CA VAL A 136 -5.80 6.20 -17.33
C VAL A 136 -7.11 5.93 -16.59
N THR A 137 -7.94 6.95 -16.38
CA THR A 137 -9.29 6.77 -15.84
C THR A 137 -10.16 5.87 -16.73
N MET A 138 -10.10 6.04 -18.06
CA MET A 138 -10.83 5.17 -19.00
C MET A 138 -10.31 3.73 -19.00
N VAL A 139 -8.99 3.54 -18.86
CA VAL A 139 -8.41 2.21 -18.69
C VAL A 139 -8.93 1.54 -17.41
N LEU A 140 -9.00 2.28 -16.30
CA LEU A 140 -9.56 1.78 -15.04
C LEU A 140 -11.04 1.41 -15.14
N TRP A 141 -11.82 2.19 -15.89
CA TRP A 141 -13.21 1.84 -16.22
C TRP A 141 -13.30 0.51 -16.99
N LEU A 142 -12.48 0.31 -18.03
CA LEU A 142 -12.46 -0.94 -18.81
C LEU A 142 -12.06 -2.13 -17.94
N LEU A 143 -11.02 -1.98 -17.12
CA LEU A 143 -10.55 -3.02 -16.19
C LEU A 143 -11.63 -3.39 -15.16
N ALA A 144 -12.27 -2.39 -14.55
CA ALA A 144 -13.37 -2.60 -13.61
C ALA A 144 -14.56 -3.30 -14.28
N THR A 145 -14.93 -2.90 -15.50
CA THR A 145 -16.01 -3.54 -16.27
C THR A 145 -15.67 -5.00 -16.58
N GLY A 146 -14.44 -5.29 -17.02
CA GLY A 146 -13.97 -6.66 -17.25
C GLY A 146 -13.98 -7.51 -15.97
N ALA A 147 -13.59 -6.94 -14.84
CA ALA A 147 -13.62 -7.62 -13.55
C ALA A 147 -15.05 -7.90 -13.08
N ALA A 148 -15.97 -6.93 -13.21
CA ALA A 148 -17.39 -7.12 -12.92
C ALA A 148 -17.99 -8.24 -13.79
N PHE A 149 -17.68 -8.25 -15.09
CA PHE A 149 -18.10 -9.31 -15.99
C PHE A 149 -17.57 -10.69 -15.58
N ALA A 150 -16.27 -10.79 -15.22
CA ALA A 150 -15.68 -12.04 -14.76
C ALA A 150 -16.32 -12.57 -13.46
N VAL A 151 -16.65 -11.68 -12.52
CA VAL A 151 -17.36 -12.05 -11.29
C VAL A 151 -18.81 -12.45 -11.60
N HIS A 152 -19.53 -11.70 -12.43
CA HIS A 152 -20.88 -12.05 -12.87
C HIS A 152 -20.94 -13.42 -13.53
N TRP A 153 -20.00 -13.71 -14.42
CA TRP A 153 -19.89 -15.01 -15.07
C TRP A 153 -19.63 -16.13 -14.07
N THR A 154 -18.83 -15.87 -13.03
CA THR A 154 -18.60 -16.82 -11.93
C THR A 154 -19.91 -17.09 -11.17
N ILE A 155 -20.67 -16.06 -10.82
CA ILE A 155 -21.99 -16.16 -10.16
C ILE A 155 -22.96 -16.97 -11.02
N ARG A 156 -23.00 -16.70 -12.32
CA ARG A 156 -23.90 -17.40 -13.25
C ARG A 156 -23.56 -18.88 -13.36
N LYS A 157 -22.27 -19.23 -13.38
CA LYS A 157 -21.81 -20.63 -13.44
C LYS A 157 -21.98 -21.39 -12.13
N SER A 158 -21.86 -20.73 -10.98
CA SER A 158 -22.04 -21.37 -9.67
C SER A 158 -23.50 -21.66 -9.34
N GLY A 159 -24.45 -20.93 -9.95
CA GLY A 159 -25.89 -21.04 -9.65
C GLY A 159 -26.30 -20.38 -8.33
N ASP A 160 -25.35 -19.83 -7.57
CA ASP A 160 -25.60 -19.16 -6.29
C ASP A 160 -24.79 -17.86 -6.19
N ARG A 161 -25.47 -16.76 -5.84
CA ARG A 161 -24.87 -15.43 -5.65
C ARG A 161 -24.02 -15.35 -4.38
N TRP A 162 -24.27 -16.25 -3.42
CA TRP A 162 -23.53 -16.36 -2.16
C TRP A 162 -22.42 -17.39 -2.21
N CYS A 163 -22.14 -17.95 -3.40
CA CYS A 163 -21.03 -18.89 -3.55
C CYS A 163 -19.72 -18.22 -3.08
N LYS A 164 -18.96 -18.94 -2.27
CA LYS A 164 -17.58 -18.57 -1.97
C LYS A 164 -16.81 -18.67 -3.28
N ILE A 165 -16.33 -17.52 -3.77
CA ILE A 165 -15.73 -17.38 -5.10
C ILE A 165 -14.56 -18.37 -5.33
N PHE A 166 -13.95 -18.88 -4.25
CA PHE A 166 -12.70 -19.63 -4.28
C PHE A 166 -12.70 -20.96 -3.51
N SER A 167 -13.81 -21.37 -2.88
CA SER A 167 -13.86 -22.69 -2.23
C SER A 167 -14.08 -23.85 -3.22
N GLN A 168 -14.23 -23.54 -4.51
CA GLN A 168 -14.50 -24.53 -5.55
C GLN A 168 -13.24 -25.10 -6.23
N ASP A 169 -12.05 -24.61 -5.89
CA ASP A 169 -10.79 -25.26 -6.26
C ASP A 169 -10.48 -26.25 -5.11
N GLY A 170 -10.73 -27.54 -5.34
CA GLY A 170 -10.72 -28.64 -4.34
C GLY A 170 -9.39 -28.95 -3.64
N ASP A 171 -8.61 -27.93 -3.29
CA ASP A 171 -7.23 -28.03 -2.80
C ASP A 171 -7.07 -27.64 -1.32
N LEU A 172 -8.17 -27.37 -0.63
CA LEU A 172 -8.16 -27.03 0.78
C LEU A 172 -8.89 -28.11 1.55
N ARG A 173 -8.13 -29.10 2.02
CA ARG A 173 -8.58 -29.96 3.12
C ARG A 173 -9.03 -29.05 4.26
N PRO A 174 -10.31 -29.12 4.68
CA PRO A 174 -10.86 -28.32 5.78
C PRO A 174 -10.29 -28.70 7.15
N ASP A 175 -9.33 -29.62 7.21
CA ASP A 175 -8.85 -30.22 8.44
C ASP A 175 -8.19 -29.16 9.34
N GLU A 176 -8.98 -28.75 10.34
CA GLU A 176 -8.59 -28.22 11.65
C GLU A 176 -7.48 -27.17 11.66
N ARG A 177 -7.79 -25.97 11.14
CA ARG A 177 -7.18 -24.76 11.74
C ARG A 177 -8.15 -24.20 12.77
N VAL A 178 -8.06 -24.71 13.99
CA VAL A 178 -8.63 -24.05 15.16
C VAL A 178 -7.92 -22.70 15.30
N TYR A 179 -8.52 -21.66 14.76
CA TYR A 179 -8.06 -20.29 14.98
C TYR A 179 -8.40 -19.91 16.43
N GLY A 180 -7.51 -20.26 17.35
CA GLY A 180 -7.52 -19.68 18.68
C GLY A 180 -7.34 -18.15 18.64
N PRO A 181 -7.60 -17.45 19.76
CA PRO A 181 -7.32 -16.02 19.84
C PRO A 181 -5.86 -15.75 19.46
N MET A 182 -5.62 -14.61 18.82
CA MET A 182 -4.25 -14.23 18.44
C MET A 182 -3.35 -14.20 19.66
N PRO A 183 -2.15 -14.80 19.60
CA PRO A 183 -1.19 -14.56 20.65
C PRO A 183 -0.83 -13.08 20.71
N ARG A 184 -0.63 -12.57 21.93
CA ARG A 184 -0.40 -11.13 22.18
C ARG A 184 0.78 -10.58 21.38
N LYS A 185 1.85 -11.36 21.21
CA LYS A 185 3.04 -10.98 20.43
C LYS A 185 2.72 -10.84 18.94
N THR A 186 2.02 -11.82 18.35
CA THR A 186 1.54 -11.77 16.97
C THR A 186 0.62 -10.56 16.74
N ALA A 187 -0.26 -10.29 17.70
CA ALA A 187 -1.18 -9.15 17.63
C ALA A 187 -0.41 -7.82 17.61
N LEU A 188 0.53 -7.62 18.53
CA LEU A 188 1.35 -6.41 18.59
C LEU A 188 2.17 -6.21 17.31
N ARG A 189 2.80 -7.28 16.79
CA ARG A 189 3.54 -7.23 15.51
C ARG A 189 2.64 -6.85 14.34
N THR A 190 1.44 -7.43 14.29
CA THR A 190 0.40 -7.09 13.29
C THR A 190 0.01 -5.62 13.39
N THR A 191 -0.19 -5.09 14.61
CA THR A 191 -0.51 -3.68 14.83
C THR A 191 0.60 -2.77 14.34
N LEU A 192 1.86 -3.05 14.70
CA LEU A 192 3.01 -2.26 14.24
C LEU A 192 3.11 -2.24 12.71
N TYR A 193 2.97 -3.39 12.05
CA TYR A 193 2.98 -3.45 10.58
C TYR A 193 1.81 -2.69 9.95
N SER A 194 0.63 -2.74 10.57
CA SER A 194 -0.53 -2.02 10.08
C SER A 194 -0.36 -0.50 10.20
N LEU A 195 0.26 -0.02 11.28
CA LEU A 195 0.58 1.40 11.46
C LEU A 195 1.65 1.86 10.45
N ILE A 196 2.73 1.10 10.26
CA ILE A 196 3.74 1.41 9.24
C ILE A 196 3.09 1.48 7.85
N LEU A 197 2.24 0.51 7.53
CA LEU A 197 1.49 0.47 6.27
C LEU A 197 0.63 1.73 6.10
N PHE A 198 -0.13 2.11 7.13
CA PHE A 198 -0.99 3.29 7.09
C PHE A 198 -0.19 4.58 6.82
N PHE A 199 0.85 4.85 7.61
CA PHE A 199 1.63 6.07 7.46
C PHE A 199 2.43 6.12 6.16
N ALA A 200 2.90 4.98 5.67
CA ALA A 200 3.55 4.91 4.36
C ALA A 200 2.54 5.26 3.24
N ILE A 201 1.31 4.75 3.32
CA ILE A 201 0.26 5.13 2.37
C ILE A 201 -0.04 6.64 2.45
N CYS A 202 -0.07 7.22 3.66
CA CYS A 202 -0.23 8.67 3.81
C CYS A 202 0.90 9.46 3.14
N GLU A 203 2.16 9.03 3.27
CA GLU A 203 3.30 9.68 2.61
C GLU A 203 3.26 9.50 1.09
N ASP A 204 2.75 8.37 0.58
CA ASP A 204 2.52 8.14 -0.86
C ASP A 204 1.43 9.05 -1.44
N VAL A 205 0.53 9.56 -0.60
CA VAL A 205 -0.46 10.55 -1.02
C VAL A 205 0.14 11.96 -0.95
N ILE A 206 0.76 12.31 0.18
CA ILE A 206 1.30 13.65 0.44
C ILE A 206 2.52 13.96 -0.45
N GLY A 207 3.43 12.99 -0.60
CA GLY A 207 4.68 13.12 -1.34
C GLY A 207 4.46 13.54 -2.79
N PRO A 208 3.81 12.72 -3.64
CA PRO A 208 3.54 13.05 -5.04
C PRO A 208 2.62 14.24 -5.23
N MET A 209 1.64 14.44 -4.32
CA MET A 209 0.79 15.62 -4.33
C MET A 209 1.70 16.85 -4.28
N PHE A 210 2.42 17.07 -3.18
CA PHE A 210 3.28 18.25 -3.11
C PHE A 210 4.45 18.22 -4.12
N GLY A 211 5.08 17.09 -4.38
CA GLY A 211 6.20 16.99 -5.34
C GLY A 211 5.83 17.42 -6.76
N ALA A 212 4.64 17.02 -7.24
CA ALA A 212 4.17 17.41 -8.56
C ALA A 212 3.83 18.89 -8.64
N ALA A 213 3.30 19.49 -7.56
CA ALA A 213 3.04 20.93 -7.46
C ALA A 213 4.27 21.78 -7.77
N PHE A 214 5.46 21.25 -7.48
CA PHE A 214 6.69 22.02 -7.41
C PHE A 214 7.77 21.54 -8.37
N PHE A 215 7.41 20.68 -9.35
CA PHE A 215 8.33 20.27 -10.41
C PHE A 215 8.82 21.46 -11.26
N PHE A 216 8.01 22.53 -11.34
CA PHE A 216 8.35 23.79 -12.01
C PHE A 216 8.70 24.92 -11.04
N ALA A 217 8.76 24.65 -9.73
CA ALA A 217 9.29 25.62 -8.78
C ALA A 217 10.81 25.80 -9.01
N PRO A 218 11.38 26.99 -8.75
CA PRO A 218 12.79 27.28 -9.01
C PRO A 218 13.78 26.38 -8.23
N ARG A 219 13.31 25.56 -7.29
CA ARG A 219 14.11 24.55 -6.59
C ARG A 219 13.66 23.13 -6.89
N THR A 220 14.37 22.51 -7.83
CA THR A 220 14.25 21.10 -8.18
C THR A 220 14.56 20.16 -7.02
N THR A 221 15.36 20.56 -6.02
CA THR A 221 15.74 19.71 -4.88
C THR A 221 14.57 19.29 -4.01
N PHE A 222 13.61 20.19 -3.76
CA PHE A 222 12.42 19.88 -2.96
C PHE A 222 11.54 18.85 -3.66
N ALA A 223 11.29 19.04 -4.95
CA ALA A 223 10.56 18.09 -5.77
C ALA A 223 11.26 16.72 -5.75
N ILE A 224 12.59 16.68 -5.96
CA ILE A 224 13.38 15.44 -5.90
C ILE A 224 13.19 14.74 -4.55
N PHE A 225 13.29 15.45 -3.43
CA PHE A 225 13.13 14.85 -2.10
C PHE A 225 11.73 14.27 -1.89
N LYS A 226 10.69 14.95 -2.39
CA LYS A 226 9.31 14.44 -2.36
C LYS A 226 9.13 13.17 -3.20
N PHE A 227 9.73 13.09 -4.39
CA PHE A 227 9.70 11.86 -5.19
C PHE A 227 10.49 10.72 -4.56
N VAL A 228 11.65 11.01 -3.95
CA VAL A 228 12.43 10.02 -3.22
C VAL A 228 11.64 9.47 -2.03
N ALA A 229 11.01 10.35 -1.24
CA ALA A 229 10.17 9.96 -0.12
C ALA A 229 8.97 9.10 -0.57
N ALA A 230 8.28 9.50 -1.64
CA ALA A 230 7.19 8.71 -2.22
C ALA A 230 7.68 7.34 -2.71
N LEU A 231 8.82 7.26 -3.40
CA LEU A 231 9.36 5.97 -3.85
C LEU A 231 9.71 5.05 -2.66
N ILE A 232 10.38 5.58 -1.64
CA ILE A 232 10.69 4.83 -0.41
C ILE A 232 9.40 4.39 0.28
N SER A 233 8.37 5.23 0.27
CA SER A 233 7.08 4.92 0.86
C SER A 233 6.33 3.81 0.13
N LEU A 234 6.27 3.88 -1.20
CA LEU A 234 5.75 2.82 -2.05
C LEU A 234 6.40 1.47 -1.75
N LEU A 235 7.74 1.45 -1.71
CA LEU A 235 8.50 0.24 -1.37
C LEU A 235 8.21 -0.23 0.06
N THR A 236 8.09 0.69 1.01
CA THR A 236 7.79 0.40 2.41
C THR A 236 6.46 -0.32 2.55
N TRP A 237 5.36 0.23 2.02
CA TRP A 237 4.06 -0.37 2.24
C TRP A 237 3.87 -1.67 1.46
N ILE A 238 4.42 -1.80 0.24
CA ILE A 238 4.43 -3.07 -0.49
C ILE A 238 5.15 -4.14 0.33
N TRP A 239 6.35 -3.82 0.82
CA TRP A 239 7.16 -4.78 1.58
C TRP A 239 6.51 -5.17 2.91
N VAL A 240 5.98 -4.20 3.66
CA VAL A 240 5.28 -4.46 4.92
C VAL A 240 4.00 -5.25 4.72
N ALA A 241 3.27 -5.04 3.61
CA ALA A 241 2.12 -5.87 3.25
C ALA A 241 2.52 -7.33 2.99
N VAL A 242 3.68 -7.55 2.34
CA VAL A 242 4.25 -8.90 2.17
C VAL A 242 4.59 -9.51 3.52
N LEU A 243 5.34 -8.82 4.38
CA LEU A 243 5.67 -9.31 5.73
C LEU A 243 4.41 -9.66 6.55
N LEU A 244 3.39 -8.81 6.49
CA LEU A 244 2.11 -9.02 7.16
C LEU A 244 1.39 -10.29 6.68
N SER A 245 1.44 -10.59 5.38
CA SER A 245 0.82 -11.79 4.79
C SER A 245 1.48 -13.13 5.21
N TYR A 246 2.74 -13.05 5.62
CA TYR A 246 3.55 -14.17 6.10
C TYR A 246 3.64 -14.23 7.64
N ASN A 247 3.03 -13.27 8.33
CA ASN A 247 3.18 -13.05 9.77
C ASN A 247 2.63 -14.16 10.68
N ARG A 248 1.76 -15.04 10.16
CA ARG A 248 1.01 -16.06 10.91
C ARG A 248 1.16 -17.45 10.29
N ARG A 249 2.38 -17.81 9.93
CA ARG A 249 2.68 -19.10 9.27
C ARG A 249 3.79 -19.83 10.02
N PRO A 250 3.51 -20.36 11.23
CA PRO A 250 4.55 -20.95 12.10
C PRO A 250 5.23 -22.18 11.48
N SER A 251 4.52 -22.93 10.63
CA SER A 251 5.04 -24.13 9.95
C SER A 251 5.70 -23.87 8.59
N SER A 252 5.82 -22.61 8.16
CA SER A 252 6.43 -22.27 6.87
C SER A 252 7.96 -22.21 6.97
N ASN A 253 8.65 -22.94 6.08
CA ASN A 253 10.11 -22.91 5.93
C ASN A 253 10.61 -21.84 4.93
N ARG A 254 9.73 -20.95 4.47
CA ARG A 254 10.10 -19.90 3.49
C ARG A 254 11.03 -18.87 4.13
N GLY A 255 11.97 -18.33 3.35
CA GLY A 255 12.88 -17.28 3.81
C GLY A 255 12.16 -16.05 4.38
N ILE A 256 11.01 -15.67 3.80
CA ILE A 256 10.21 -14.51 4.21
C ILE A 256 9.57 -14.69 5.60
N THR A 257 9.35 -15.93 6.07
CA THR A 257 8.79 -16.18 7.41
C THR A 257 9.85 -16.18 8.52
N LYS A 258 11.14 -16.09 8.15
CA LYS A 258 12.25 -16.08 9.12
C LYS A 258 12.34 -14.73 9.84
N ALA A 259 12.63 -14.76 11.14
CA ALA A 259 12.77 -13.55 11.96
C ALA A 259 13.83 -12.59 11.40
N ALA A 260 14.92 -13.10 10.82
CA ALA A 260 15.95 -12.32 10.15
C ALA A 260 15.39 -11.47 8.99
N ALA A 261 14.51 -12.04 8.16
CA ALA A 261 13.93 -11.31 7.02
C ALA A 261 13.10 -10.11 7.50
N HIS A 262 12.30 -10.30 8.56
CA HIS A 262 11.54 -9.21 9.19
C HIS A 262 12.48 -8.18 9.84
N PHE A 263 13.43 -8.62 10.66
CA PHE A 263 14.35 -7.74 11.39
C PHE A 263 15.19 -6.86 10.46
N TYR A 264 15.96 -7.48 9.55
CA TYR A 264 16.90 -6.73 8.71
C TYR A 264 16.19 -5.80 7.73
N SER A 265 15.07 -6.23 7.16
CA SER A 265 14.33 -5.35 6.24
C SER A 265 13.70 -4.15 6.95
N LEU A 266 13.13 -4.33 8.15
CA LEU A 266 12.62 -3.22 8.95
C LEU A 266 13.75 -2.30 9.45
N LEU A 267 14.92 -2.84 9.75
CA LEU A 267 16.10 -2.06 10.12
C LEU A 267 16.60 -1.20 8.95
N VAL A 268 16.65 -1.74 7.73
CA VAL A 268 17.00 -0.98 6.53
C VAL A 268 15.98 0.14 6.28
N LEU A 269 14.68 -0.16 6.38
CA LEU A 269 13.63 0.85 6.26
C LEU A 269 13.75 1.93 7.34
N CYS A 270 14.09 1.57 8.58
CA CYS A 270 14.35 2.52 9.67
C CYS A 270 15.47 3.51 9.29
N ILE A 271 16.60 3.03 8.79
CA ILE A 271 17.71 3.89 8.37
C ILE A 271 17.30 4.81 7.20
N LEU A 272 16.57 4.27 6.22
CA LEU A 272 16.06 5.06 5.09
C LEU A 272 15.11 6.17 5.55
N TRP A 273 14.17 5.87 6.45
CA TRP A 273 13.23 6.87 6.96
C TRP A 273 13.89 7.93 7.84
N LEU A 274 14.95 7.57 8.57
CA LEU A 274 15.76 8.56 9.26
C LEU A 274 16.43 9.53 8.27
N ALA A 275 17.02 9.00 7.19
CA ALA A 275 17.64 9.82 6.17
C ALA A 275 16.63 10.78 5.50
N VAL A 276 15.45 10.28 5.13
CA VAL A 276 14.36 11.11 4.59
C VAL A 276 13.90 12.16 5.60
N GLY A 277 13.79 11.80 6.88
CA GLY A 277 13.47 12.74 7.95
C GLY A 277 14.51 13.86 8.09
N ILE A 278 15.81 13.54 8.00
CA ILE A 278 16.87 14.56 8.01
C ILE A 278 16.75 15.47 6.78
N MET A 279 16.52 14.91 5.59
CA MET A 279 16.31 15.68 4.36
C MET A 279 15.14 16.68 4.49
N PHE A 280 13.99 16.23 5.00
CA PHE A 280 12.85 17.12 5.22
C PHE A 280 13.04 18.09 6.37
N SER A 281 13.86 17.76 7.39
CA SER A 281 14.21 18.70 8.45
C SER A 281 15.04 19.85 7.89
N THR A 282 16.02 19.56 7.04
CA THR A 282 16.82 20.58 6.37
C THR A 282 15.99 21.46 5.44
N GLU A 283 15.06 20.86 4.68
CA GLU A 283 14.14 21.64 3.84
C GLU A 283 13.13 22.43 4.67
N ALA A 284 12.59 21.87 5.77
CA ALA A 284 11.62 22.57 6.62
C ALA A 284 12.22 23.85 7.19
N HIS A 285 13.46 23.81 7.69
CA HIS A 285 14.14 25.00 8.17
C HIS A 285 14.28 26.07 7.07
N TYR A 286 14.66 25.65 5.87
CA TYR A 286 14.81 26.57 4.75
C TYR A 286 13.46 27.18 4.30
N GLN A 287 12.44 26.34 4.09
CA GLN A 287 11.14 26.73 3.57
C GLN A 287 10.32 27.55 4.60
N CYS A 288 10.43 27.22 5.88
CA CYS A 288 9.63 27.83 6.94
C CYS A 288 10.31 29.04 7.61
N THR A 289 11.64 29.22 7.47
CA THR A 289 12.36 30.31 8.13
C THR A 289 13.07 31.20 7.12
N VAL A 290 13.94 30.62 6.28
CA VAL A 290 14.83 31.40 5.41
C VAL A 290 14.07 32.12 4.29
N ILE A 291 13.12 31.44 3.62
CA ILE A 291 12.34 32.07 2.54
C ILE A 291 11.46 33.21 3.04
N PRO A 292 10.64 33.05 4.10
CA PRO A 292 9.86 34.16 4.65
C PRO A 292 10.71 35.38 5.01
N GLU A 293 11.89 35.19 5.61
CA GLU A 293 12.80 36.29 5.95
C GLU A 293 13.38 37.01 4.71
N MET A 294 13.67 36.26 3.64
CA MET A 294 14.10 36.86 2.38
C MET A 294 12.96 37.66 1.74
N VAL A 295 11.75 37.12 1.71
CA VAL A 295 10.58 37.79 1.12
C VAL A 295 10.23 39.06 1.89
N SER A 296 10.24 39.03 3.23
CA SER A 296 9.96 40.21 4.05
C SER A 296 10.96 41.35 3.84
N ARG A 297 12.16 41.06 3.35
CA ARG A 297 13.20 42.07 3.08
C ARG A 297 12.99 42.79 1.74
N TYR A 298 12.17 42.25 0.84
CA TYR A 298 11.89 42.79 -0.49
C TYR A 298 10.42 43.27 -0.60
N GLU A 299 9.97 44.00 0.42
CA GLU A 299 8.58 44.45 0.65
C GLU A 299 7.95 45.24 -0.52
N ASP A 300 8.75 45.73 -1.47
CA ASP A 300 8.30 46.53 -2.62
C ASP A 300 7.80 45.71 -3.82
N VAL A 301 7.98 44.38 -3.84
CA VAL A 301 7.49 43.55 -4.94
C VAL A 301 6.17 42.91 -4.52
N ASN A 302 5.09 43.20 -5.25
CA ASN A 302 3.76 42.56 -5.12
C ASN A 302 3.78 41.05 -5.44
N VAL A 303 4.72 40.29 -4.87
CA VAL A 303 4.73 38.84 -4.91
C VAL A 303 3.66 38.38 -3.93
N HIS A 304 2.61 37.74 -4.44
CA HIS A 304 1.56 37.17 -3.61
C HIS A 304 2.15 36.31 -2.48
N LEU A 305 1.92 36.79 -1.25
CA LEU A 305 2.54 36.40 0.01
C LEU A 305 2.20 34.98 0.48
N ASP A 306 1.39 34.22 -0.28
CA ASP A 306 0.88 32.91 0.14
C ASP A 306 1.84 31.75 -0.18
N THR A 307 2.84 31.97 -1.02
CA THR A 307 3.75 30.91 -1.46
C THR A 307 4.58 30.27 -0.34
N PRO A 308 5.25 31.01 0.58
CA PRO A 308 6.08 30.40 1.63
C PRO A 308 5.27 29.51 2.59
N THR A 309 4.04 29.92 2.89
CA THR A 309 3.12 29.19 3.78
C THR A 309 2.73 27.83 3.19
N ILE A 310 2.55 27.75 1.87
CA ILE A 310 2.23 26.49 1.18
C ILE A 310 3.43 25.53 1.21
N TYR A 311 4.67 26.02 0.99
CA TYR A 311 5.87 25.16 1.05
C TYR A 311 6.12 24.61 2.45
N CYS A 312 5.99 25.47 3.47
CA CYS A 312 6.16 25.05 4.86
C CYS A 312 5.10 24.02 5.27
N SER A 313 3.82 24.29 4.97
CA SER A 313 2.71 23.38 5.26
C SER A 313 2.77 22.06 4.48
N ALA A 314 3.45 22.02 3.34
CA ALA A 314 3.75 20.79 2.61
C ALA A 314 4.90 19.98 3.22
N THR A 315 5.93 20.67 3.74
CA THR A 315 7.17 20.04 4.20
C THR A 315 7.03 19.43 5.58
N ILE A 316 6.36 20.13 6.50
CA ILE A 316 6.18 19.69 7.89
C ILE A 316 5.45 18.34 8.01
N PRO A 317 4.33 18.09 7.31
CA PRO A 317 3.67 16.79 7.36
C PRO A 317 4.57 15.63 6.90
N SER A 318 5.32 15.81 5.81
CA SER A 318 6.26 14.77 5.35
C SER A 318 7.41 14.54 6.32
N LEU A 319 7.91 15.60 6.97
CA LEU A 319 8.88 15.47 8.06
C LEU A 319 8.32 14.62 9.19
N VAL A 320 7.11 14.96 9.68
CA VAL A 320 6.45 14.24 10.77
C VAL A 320 6.20 12.78 10.39
N LEU A 321 5.68 12.52 9.19
CA LEU A 321 5.44 11.15 8.70
C LEU A 321 6.72 10.35 8.59
N SER A 322 7.81 10.95 8.09
CA SER A 322 9.11 10.30 7.98
C SER A 322 9.67 9.91 9.36
N LEU A 323 9.54 10.80 10.35
CA LEU A 323 9.98 10.53 11.73
C LEU A 323 9.09 9.48 12.42
N LEU A 324 7.78 9.48 12.17
CA LEU A 324 6.88 8.44 12.65
C LEU A 324 7.22 7.08 12.03
N LEU A 325 7.48 7.03 10.72
CA LEU A 325 7.87 5.81 10.02
C LEU A 325 9.24 5.30 10.50
N PHE A 326 10.20 6.18 10.76
CA PHE A 326 11.46 5.85 11.41
C PHE A 326 11.22 5.18 12.78
N ALA A 327 10.45 5.82 13.66
CA ALA A 327 10.19 5.30 15.00
C ALA A 327 9.43 3.96 14.97
N LEU A 328 8.43 3.81 14.09
CA LEU A 328 7.63 2.60 13.98
C LEU A 328 8.41 1.42 13.38
N THR A 329 9.18 1.66 12.31
CA THR A 329 10.02 0.61 11.71
C THR A 329 11.14 0.18 12.65
N GLY A 330 11.78 1.12 13.35
CA GLY A 330 12.75 0.85 14.42
C GLY A 330 12.14 0.07 15.58
N GLY A 331 10.96 0.49 16.07
CA GLY A 331 10.23 -0.22 17.12
C GLY A 331 9.82 -1.64 16.72
N ALA A 332 9.36 -1.83 15.47
CA ALA A 332 9.02 -3.15 14.95
C ALA A 332 10.24 -4.06 14.79
N ALA A 333 11.37 -3.53 14.29
CA ALA A 333 12.62 -4.26 14.21
C ALA A 333 13.11 -4.68 15.62
N PHE A 334 13.14 -3.73 16.57
CA PHE A 334 13.50 -4.00 17.95
C PHE A 334 12.59 -5.07 18.59
N PHE A 335 11.28 -4.99 18.36
CA PHE A 335 10.32 -5.96 18.87
C PHE A 335 10.59 -7.37 18.33
N VAL A 336 10.81 -7.52 17.01
CA VAL A 336 11.16 -8.82 16.40
C VAL A 336 12.48 -9.36 16.97
N TYR A 337 13.50 -8.52 17.10
CA TYR A 337 14.78 -8.90 17.68
C TYR A 337 14.63 -9.40 19.11
N HIS A 338 14.00 -8.58 19.96
CA HIS A 338 13.85 -8.86 21.38
C HIS A 338 13.01 -10.11 21.64
N THR A 339 11.87 -10.26 20.94
CA THR A 339 11.01 -11.45 21.09
C THR A 339 11.70 -12.73 20.65
N THR A 340 12.50 -12.68 19.58
CA THR A 340 13.29 -13.84 19.12
C THR A 340 14.38 -14.21 20.13
N ARG A 341 15.11 -13.21 20.65
CA ARG A 341 16.17 -13.41 21.64
C ARG A 341 15.66 -13.91 22.98
N GLN A 342 14.54 -13.39 23.47
CA GLN A 342 13.91 -13.87 24.70
C GLN A 342 13.49 -15.34 24.62
N ALA A 343 13.18 -15.83 23.41
CA ALA A 343 12.86 -17.23 23.17
C ALA A 343 14.11 -18.12 23.01
N GLY A 344 15.32 -17.58 23.13
CA GLY A 344 16.57 -18.32 22.95
C GLY A 344 16.86 -18.71 21.50
N ALA A 345 16.14 -18.13 20.52
CA ALA A 345 16.22 -18.52 19.12
C ALA A 345 17.22 -17.67 18.31
N SER A 346 17.75 -18.26 17.23
CA SER A 346 18.55 -17.58 16.20
C SER A 346 17.63 -16.82 15.25
N LEU A 347 17.94 -15.57 14.88
CA LEU A 347 17.14 -14.83 13.88
C LEU A 347 17.08 -15.55 12.52
N ILE A 348 18.15 -16.25 12.15
CA ILE A 348 18.34 -16.84 10.81
C ILE A 348 17.54 -18.14 10.66
N ASP A 349 17.43 -18.91 11.72
CA ASP A 349 16.86 -20.27 11.66
C ASP A 349 15.40 -20.30 12.08
N SER A 350 14.95 -19.23 12.71
CA SER A 350 13.72 -19.23 13.47
C SER A 350 12.60 -18.48 12.76
N ASN A 351 11.40 -19.05 12.81
CA ASN A 351 10.21 -18.45 12.20
C ASN A 351 9.58 -17.44 13.16
N VAL A 352 9.23 -16.25 12.66
CA VAL A 352 8.72 -15.15 13.47
C VAL A 352 7.43 -15.52 14.24
N ALA A 353 6.61 -16.43 13.69
CA ALA A 353 5.36 -16.89 14.31
C ALA A 353 5.57 -18.05 15.31
N GLN A 354 6.72 -18.73 15.26
CA GLN A 354 6.98 -19.93 16.08
C GLN A 354 7.10 -19.61 17.58
N PHE A 355 7.56 -18.41 17.94
CA PHE A 355 7.82 -17.99 19.33
C PHE A 355 6.69 -17.16 19.95
N ASP A 356 5.59 -17.02 19.22
CA ASP A 356 4.44 -16.27 19.69
C ASP A 356 3.53 -17.10 20.61
N GLY A 357 3.78 -18.39 20.77
CA GLY A 357 2.92 -19.33 21.50
C GLY A 357 1.88 -20.01 20.60
N GLU A 358 2.09 -20.02 19.27
CA GLU A 358 1.21 -20.69 18.30
C GLU A 358 1.43 -22.21 18.22
N LEU A 359 2.52 -22.73 18.80
CA LEU A 359 2.72 -24.16 18.95
C LEU A 359 2.25 -24.59 20.35
N PRO A 360 1.40 -25.62 20.47
CA PRO A 360 1.04 -26.18 21.76
C PRO A 360 2.34 -26.53 22.49
N GLU A 361 2.41 -26.14 23.77
CA GLU A 361 3.58 -26.38 24.61
C GLU A 361 4.01 -27.85 24.44
N ALA A 362 5.27 -28.06 24.07
CA ALA A 362 5.85 -29.39 23.82
C ALA A 362 5.86 -30.31 25.07
N GLY A 363 5.17 -29.92 26.15
CA GLY A 363 4.83 -30.75 27.29
C GLY A 363 4.01 -31.99 26.92
N GLU A 364 3.25 -31.97 25.82
CA GLU A 364 2.51 -33.15 25.36
C GLU A 364 3.28 -34.03 24.34
N GLN A 365 4.35 -33.50 23.72
CA GLN A 365 5.22 -34.30 22.83
C GLN A 365 6.38 -35.00 23.55
N ARG A 366 6.75 -34.57 24.77
CA ARG A 366 7.69 -35.34 25.61
C ARG A 366 7.15 -36.69 26.07
N GLY A 367 5.83 -36.94 25.96
CA GLY A 367 5.21 -38.22 26.27
C GLY A 367 5.34 -39.31 25.19
N MET A 368 5.59 -38.96 23.91
CA MET A 368 5.64 -39.96 22.83
C MET A 368 7.04 -40.42 22.44
N VAL A 369 8.10 -39.65 22.74
CA VAL A 369 9.49 -40.08 22.44
C VAL A 369 10.06 -40.98 23.55
N ALA A 370 9.46 -41.00 24.74
CA ALA A 370 9.86 -41.88 25.84
C ALA A 370 9.21 -43.29 25.78
N ALA A 371 8.32 -43.57 24.81
CA ALA A 371 7.60 -44.84 24.71
C ALA A 371 8.15 -45.81 23.65
N THR A 372 9.29 -45.53 23.01
CA THR A 372 9.86 -46.37 21.93
C THR A 372 11.24 -46.96 22.21
N THR A 373 11.76 -46.87 23.44
CA THR A 373 13.05 -47.46 23.85
C THR A 373 12.94 -48.69 24.75
N GLY A 374 11.79 -49.36 24.75
CA GLY A 374 11.51 -50.50 25.63
C GLY A 374 11.06 -51.79 24.93
N ALA A 375 11.69 -52.20 23.82
CA ALA A 375 11.48 -53.55 23.25
C ALA A 375 12.60 -53.97 22.28
N THR A 376 13.83 -54.16 22.76
CA THR A 376 14.79 -55.04 22.10
C THR A 376 15.14 -56.16 23.06
N GLY A 377 14.47 -57.29 22.84
CA GLY A 377 14.70 -58.54 23.56
C GLY A 377 16.15 -59.00 23.41
N GLY A 378 16.68 -59.53 24.51
CA GLY A 378 17.96 -60.21 24.54
C GLY A 378 17.92 -61.48 23.69
N SER A 379 18.84 -61.57 22.74
CA SER A 379 19.20 -62.84 22.12
C SER A 379 20.26 -63.51 23.00
N GLN A 380 19.91 -64.68 23.52
CA GLN A 380 20.83 -65.59 24.19
C GLN A 380 21.96 -65.98 23.22
N VAL A 381 23.21 -65.83 23.65
CA VAL A 381 24.37 -66.46 23.02
C VAL A 381 24.61 -67.77 23.77
N SER A 382 24.27 -68.87 23.10
CA SER A 382 24.70 -70.22 23.48
C SER A 382 26.15 -70.40 23.01
N VAL A 383 27.06 -70.54 23.97
CA VAL A 383 28.41 -71.07 23.69
C VAL A 383 28.33 -72.57 23.89
N VAL A 384 28.48 -73.29 22.78
CA VAL A 384 28.77 -74.72 22.74
C VAL A 384 30.15 -74.86 22.10
N VAL A 385 30.93 -75.77 22.69
CA VAL A 385 32.33 -76.18 22.46
C VAL A 385 33.35 -75.40 23.27
#